data_AF-A0A1Z8UID0-F1
#
_entry.id   AF-A0A1Z8UID0-F1
#
_cell.length_a   1.000
_cell.length_b   1.000
_cell.length_c   1.000
_cell.angle_alpha   90.00
_cell.angle_beta   90.00
_cell.angle_gamma   90.00
#
_symmetry.space_group_name_H-M   'P 1'
#
loop_
_entity.id
_entity.type
_entity.pdbx_description
1 polymer ?
#
loop_
_entity_poly.entity_id
_entity_poly.type
_entity_poly.pdbx_seq_one_letter_code
_entity_poly.pdbx_strand_id
1 'polypeptide(L)'
;MRFRYFEAVHSLIGGQISGPASGPLSEFIFHDGQIAPTEEQIQAKIAELQAAEPMRLLRLERNQLLAQTDWRMTTDYPYADQAEWASYRTSLRNLPATAEPTLDENGNLIVDWPTAPDQS
;
A
#
# COMPACT_ATOMS: atom_id res chain seq x y z
N MET A 1 5.26 -4.49 8.40
CA MET A 1 4.31 -3.50 8.97
C MET A 1 3.23 -4.28 9.74
N ARG A 2 3.08 -4.09 11.06
CA ARG A 2 2.03 -4.75 11.87
C ARG A 2 0.82 -3.82 11.86
N PHE A 3 -0.27 -4.19 11.17
CA PHE A 3 -1.52 -3.43 11.26
C PHE A 3 -1.89 -3.30 12.72
N ARG A 4 -2.04 -2.06 13.16
CA ARG A 4 -2.24 -1.77 14.56
C ARG A 4 -3.71 -1.94 14.84
N TYR A 5 -4.02 -2.69 15.89
CA TYR A 5 -5.38 -2.88 16.42
C TYR A 5 -6.20 -1.57 16.41
N PHE A 6 -5.53 -0.45 16.72
CA PHE A 6 -6.06 0.90 16.62
C PHE A 6 -6.67 1.26 15.25
N GLU A 7 -6.02 0.95 14.12
CA GLU A 7 -6.51 1.29 12.77
C GLU A 7 -7.78 0.52 12.42
N ALA A 8 -7.85 -0.75 12.81
CA ALA A 8 -9.03 -1.57 12.62
C ALA A 8 -10.22 -1.03 13.43
N VAL A 9 -10.00 -0.70 14.71
CA VAL A 9 -11.02 -0.07 15.57
C VAL A 9 -11.47 1.28 15.00
N HIS A 10 -10.53 2.13 14.59
CA HIS A 10 -10.84 3.44 14.02
C HIS A 10 -11.66 3.32 12.72
N SER A 11 -11.29 2.40 11.83
CA SER A 11 -11.98 2.18 10.56
C SER A 11 -13.41 1.64 10.75
N LEU A 12 -13.70 0.89 11.81
CA LEU A 12 -15.04 0.35 12.07
C LEU A 12 -16.00 1.41 12.61
N ILE A 13 -15.48 2.37 13.37
CA ILE A 13 -16.30 3.33 14.11
C ILE A 13 -16.48 4.64 13.34
N GLY A 14 -15.51 4.99 12.48
CA GLY A 14 -15.62 6.13 11.57
C GLY A 14 -15.62 7.50 12.25
N GLY A 15 -15.30 7.58 13.54
CA GLY A 15 -15.18 8.83 14.29
C GLY A 15 -14.00 8.84 15.25
N GLN A 16 -13.95 9.86 16.10
CA GLN A 16 -12.81 10.09 16.98
C GLN A 16 -12.73 9.00 18.06
N ILE A 17 -11.56 8.37 18.16
CA ILE A 17 -11.22 7.47 19.25
C ILE A 17 -9.93 7.96 19.92
N SER A 18 -9.79 7.71 21.21
CA SER A 18 -8.54 7.99 21.94
C SER A 18 -8.10 6.73 22.67
N GLY A 19 -6.81 6.45 22.69
CA GLY A 19 -6.31 5.23 23.32
C GLY A 19 -4.86 4.94 22.95
N PRO A 20 -4.29 3.87 23.50
CA PRO A 20 -2.94 3.43 23.17
C PRO A 20 -2.87 2.98 21.71
N ALA A 21 -1.70 3.14 21.09
CA ALA A 21 -1.45 2.63 19.74
C ALA A 21 -1.51 1.09 19.67
N SER A 22 -1.36 0.42 20.82
CA SER A 22 -1.45 -1.03 20.99
C SER A 22 -1.95 -1.31 22.41
N GLY A 23 -3.06 -2.02 22.54
CA GLY A 23 -3.68 -2.36 23.81
C GLY A 23 -5.04 -3.03 23.61
N PRO A 24 -5.64 -3.62 24.66
CA PRO A 24 -6.98 -4.20 24.58
C PRO A 24 -8.04 -3.12 24.31
N LEU A 25 -9.18 -3.50 23.73
CA LEU A 25 -10.31 -2.60 23.45
C LEU A 25 -10.75 -1.79 24.68
N SER A 26 -10.60 -2.35 25.89
CA SER A 26 -10.95 -1.71 27.15
C SER A 26 -10.17 -0.43 27.46
N GLU A 27 -9.03 -0.21 26.82
CA GLU A 27 -8.23 1.02 26.98
C GLU A 27 -8.61 2.11 25.97
N PHE A 28 -9.51 1.82 25.02
CA PHE A 28 -10.00 2.78 24.05
C PHE A 28 -11.20 3.56 24.59
N ILE A 29 -11.16 4.86 24.37
CA ILE A 29 -12.22 5.81 24.67
C ILE A 29 -12.94 6.14 23.37
N PHE A 30 -14.22 5.76 23.32
CA PHE A 30 -15.12 6.08 22.23
C PHE A 30 -15.84 7.40 22.53
N HIS A 31 -15.83 8.31 21.57
CA HIS A 31 -16.48 9.61 21.70
C HIS A 31 -17.88 9.56 21.05
N ASP A 32 -18.74 10.55 21.35
CA ASP A 32 -20.03 10.77 20.66
C ASP A 32 -21.02 9.58 20.66
N GLY A 33 -21.08 8.80 21.75
CA GLY A 33 -22.07 7.72 21.91
C GLY A 33 -21.85 6.51 20.99
N GLN A 34 -20.65 6.38 20.45
CA GLN A 34 -20.23 5.25 19.61
C GLN A 34 -20.28 3.93 20.38
N ILE A 35 -20.67 2.87 19.66
CA ILE A 35 -20.69 1.50 20.18
C ILE A 35 -19.34 0.86 19.91
N ALA A 36 -18.72 0.32 20.96
CA ALA A 36 -17.48 -0.43 20.83
C ALA A 36 -17.68 -1.66 19.92
N PRO A 37 -16.85 -1.86 18.89
CA PRO A 37 -16.93 -3.03 18.02
C PRO A 37 -16.59 -4.30 18.80
N THR A 38 -17.09 -5.45 18.36
CA THR A 38 -16.72 -6.73 18.97
C THR A 38 -15.32 -7.15 18.55
N GLU A 39 -14.69 -8.04 19.33
CA GLU A 39 -13.38 -8.58 18.99
C GLU A 39 -13.41 -9.30 17.63
N GLU A 40 -14.49 -10.02 17.30
CA GLU A 40 -14.62 -10.66 15.99
C GLU A 40 -14.64 -9.64 14.85
N GLN A 41 -15.31 -8.51 15.02
CA GLN A 41 -15.32 -7.44 14.01
C GLN A 41 -13.93 -6.84 13.82
N ILE A 42 -13.19 -6.63 14.91
CA ILE A 42 -11.83 -6.10 14.88
C ILE A 42 -10.89 -7.08 14.16
N GLN A 43 -10.92 -8.36 14.52
CA GLN A 43 -10.09 -9.38 13.89
C GLN A 43 -10.44 -9.56 12.40
N ALA A 44 -11.71 -9.56 12.04
CA ALA A 44 -12.15 -9.58 10.64
C ALA A 44 -11.60 -8.37 9.87
N LYS A 45 -11.62 -7.17 10.47
CA LYS A 45 -11.09 -5.96 9.86
C LYS A 45 -9.56 -5.98 9.74
N ILE A 46 -8.86 -6.51 10.74
CA ILE A 46 -7.41 -6.71 10.66
C ILE A 46 -7.06 -7.64 9.50
N ALA A 47 -7.77 -8.76 9.36
CA ALA A 47 -7.56 -9.70 8.26
C ALA A 47 -7.84 -9.06 6.89
N GLU A 48 -8.90 -8.25 6.77
CA GLU A 48 -9.20 -7.48 5.55
C GLU A 48 -8.06 -6.51 5.20
N LEU A 49 -7.56 -5.74 6.18
CA LEU A 49 -6.46 -4.80 5.99
C LEU A 49 -5.16 -5.54 5.61
N GLN A 50 -4.87 -6.66 6.27
CA GLN A 50 -3.73 -7.52 5.95
C GLN A 50 -3.80 -8.05 4.51
N ALA A 51 -4.98 -8.49 4.07
CA ALA A 51 -5.18 -8.95 2.69
C ALA A 51 -5.03 -7.83 1.65
N ALA A 52 -5.34 -6.58 2.03
CA ALA A 52 -5.22 -5.41 1.15
C ALA A 52 -3.80 -4.80 1.10
N GLU A 53 -2.94 -5.09 2.08
CA GLU A 53 -1.61 -4.50 2.23
C GLU A 53 -0.65 -4.75 1.05
N PRO A 54 -0.55 -5.98 0.49
CA PRO A 54 0.38 -6.24 -0.61
C PRO A 54 0.06 -5.33 -1.80
N MET A 55 -1.23 -5.16 -2.10
CA MET A 55 -1.71 -4.29 -3.17
C MET A 55 -1.47 -2.80 -2.85
N ARG A 56 -1.58 -2.39 -1.59
CA ARG A 56 -1.23 -1.02 -1.17
C ARG A 56 0.26 -0.74 -1.39
N LEU A 57 1.14 -1.64 -0.96
CA LEU A 57 2.59 -1.52 -1.12
C LEU A 57 3.01 -1.52 -2.59
N LEU A 58 2.43 -2.41 -3.41
CA LEU A 58 2.67 -2.41 -4.87
C LEU A 58 2.38 -1.04 -5.49
N ARG A 59 1.27 -0.41 -5.13
CA ARG A 59 0.90 0.91 -5.66
C ARG A 59 1.88 2.00 -5.22
N LEU A 60 2.39 1.93 -3.99
CA LEU A 60 3.39 2.87 -3.47
C LEU A 60 4.72 2.75 -4.21
N GLU A 61 5.27 1.55 -4.29
CA GLU A 61 6.56 1.30 -4.98
C GLU A 61 6.46 1.64 -6.47
N ARG A 62 5.35 1.24 -7.14
CA ARG A 62 5.07 1.64 -8.52
C ARG A 62 5.09 3.17 -8.68
N ASN A 63 4.41 3.90 -7.79
CA ASN A 63 4.38 5.36 -7.85
C ASN A 63 5.78 5.97 -7.66
N GLN A 64 6.60 5.38 -6.78
CA GLN A 64 7.99 5.80 -6.59
C GLN A 64 8.84 5.56 -7.85
N LEU A 65 8.72 4.39 -8.50
CA LEU A 65 9.43 4.09 -9.75
C LEU A 65 9.00 5.01 -10.90
N LEU A 66 7.71 5.29 -11.01
CA LEU A 66 7.18 6.27 -11.97
C LEU A 66 7.70 7.68 -11.67
N ALA A 67 7.76 8.11 -10.41
CA ALA A 67 8.32 9.42 -10.08
C ALA A 67 9.82 9.51 -10.43
N GLN A 68 10.61 8.47 -10.12
CA GLN A 68 12.05 8.43 -10.40
C GLN A 68 12.38 8.47 -11.90
N THR A 69 11.49 7.95 -12.74
CA THR A 69 11.69 7.87 -14.20
C THR A 69 10.90 8.93 -14.97
N ASP A 70 10.26 9.88 -14.27
CA ASP A 70 9.35 10.84 -14.90
C ASP A 70 10.06 11.81 -15.85
N TRP A 71 11.25 12.27 -15.47
CA TRP A 71 12.06 13.19 -16.25
C TRP A 71 12.43 12.67 -17.65
N ARG A 72 12.41 11.36 -17.88
CA ARG A 72 12.66 10.74 -19.19
C ARG A 72 11.52 10.90 -20.18
N MET A 73 10.33 11.25 -19.70
CA MET A 73 9.15 11.48 -20.52
C MET A 73 9.03 12.94 -20.98
N THR A 74 10.03 13.77 -20.67
CA THR A 74 10.08 15.16 -21.12
C THR A 74 10.39 15.24 -22.62
N THR A 75 9.87 16.27 -23.30
CA THR A 75 10.11 16.46 -24.74
C THR A 75 11.57 16.76 -25.06
N ASP A 76 12.30 17.35 -24.11
CA ASP A 76 13.71 17.71 -24.26
C ASP A 76 14.67 16.56 -23.91
N TYR A 77 14.15 15.34 -23.68
CA TYR A 77 14.97 14.18 -23.37
C TYR A 77 15.87 13.83 -24.57
N PRO A 78 17.21 13.88 -24.43
CA PRO A 78 18.11 13.89 -25.57
C PRO A 78 18.48 12.50 -26.11
N TYR A 79 18.07 11.42 -25.44
CA TYR A 79 18.48 10.05 -25.75
C TYR A 79 17.40 9.27 -26.51
N ALA A 80 17.84 8.28 -27.30
CA ALA A 80 16.97 7.48 -28.17
C ALA A 80 16.19 6.37 -27.43
N ASP A 81 16.52 6.09 -26.18
CA ASP A 81 15.90 5.06 -25.33
C ASP A 81 14.53 5.48 -24.75
N GLN A 82 14.01 6.66 -25.10
CA GLN A 82 12.73 7.17 -24.58
C GLN A 82 11.56 6.20 -24.79
N ALA A 83 11.53 5.52 -25.93
CA ALA A 83 10.49 4.54 -26.24
C ALA A 83 10.57 3.31 -25.32
N GLU A 84 11.77 2.88 -24.95
CA GLU A 84 11.98 1.76 -24.02
C GLU A 84 11.54 2.15 -22.61
N TRP A 85 11.86 3.36 -22.15
CA TRP A 85 11.36 3.91 -20.89
C TRP A 85 9.84 4.06 -20.87
N ALA A 86 9.24 4.44 -22.00
CA ALA A 86 7.79 4.53 -22.11
C ALA A 86 7.13 3.16 -22.00
N SER A 87 7.72 2.13 -22.61
CA SER A 87 7.29 0.73 -22.48
C SER A 87 7.41 0.25 -21.04
N TYR A 88 8.56 0.46 -20.39
CA TYR A 88 8.80 0.14 -18.98
C TYR A 88 7.75 0.78 -18.05
N ARG A 89 7.50 2.09 -18.20
CA ARG A 89 6.49 2.81 -17.40
C ARG A 89 5.07 2.32 -17.67
N THR A 90 4.79 1.85 -18.88
CA THR A 90 3.49 1.24 -19.21
C THR A 90 3.34 -0.10 -18.49
N SER A 91 4.36 -0.95 -18.51
CA SER A 91 4.39 -2.21 -17.75
C SER A 91 4.20 -1.97 -16.25
N LEU A 92 4.86 -0.97 -15.68
CA LEU A 92 4.65 -0.58 -14.28
C LEU A 92 3.20 -0.20 -13.96
N ARG A 93 2.52 0.54 -14.87
CA ARG A 93 1.12 0.92 -14.67
C ARG A 93 0.17 -0.26 -14.76
N ASN A 94 0.52 -1.29 -15.54
CA ASN A 94 -0.28 -2.49 -15.72
C ASN A 94 -0.13 -3.50 -14.57
N LEU A 95 0.99 -3.47 -13.82
CA LEU A 95 1.26 -4.38 -12.70
C LEU A 95 0.08 -4.60 -11.73
N PRO A 96 -0.66 -3.58 -11.25
CA PRO A 96 -1.76 -3.82 -10.32
C PRO A 96 -2.90 -4.67 -10.87
N ALA A 97 -3.00 -4.82 -12.20
CA ALA A 97 -4.00 -5.64 -12.86
C ALA A 97 -3.46 -7.03 -13.26
N THR A 98 -2.14 -7.20 -13.34
CA THR A 98 -1.51 -8.42 -13.85
C THR A 98 -0.68 -9.18 -12.81
N ALA A 99 -0.33 -8.55 -11.70
CA ALA A 99 0.47 -9.14 -10.65
C ALA A 99 -0.38 -9.57 -9.45
N GLU A 100 0.07 -10.63 -8.78
CA GLU A 100 -0.47 -11.10 -7.50
C GLU A 100 0.55 -10.76 -6.39
N PRO A 101 0.55 -9.52 -5.88
CA PRO A 101 1.51 -9.12 -4.86
C PRO A 101 1.32 -9.92 -3.58
N THR A 102 2.42 -10.38 -3.00
CA THR A 102 2.44 -11.07 -1.70
C THR A 102 3.45 -10.43 -0.77
N LEU A 103 3.39 -10.75 0.53
CA LEU A 103 4.35 -10.28 1.52
C LEU A 103 5.14 -11.46 2.09
N ASP A 104 6.44 -11.26 2.28
CA ASP A 104 7.29 -12.20 3.00
C ASP A 104 7.07 -12.13 4.53
N GLU A 105 7.76 -13.00 5.28
CA GLU A 105 7.68 -13.04 6.75
C GLU A 105 8.11 -11.73 7.44
N ASN A 106 8.90 -10.91 6.75
CA ASN A 106 9.37 -9.61 7.24
C ASN A 106 8.43 -8.46 6.82
N GLY A 107 7.42 -8.74 6.00
CA GLY A 107 6.48 -7.76 5.45
C GLY A 107 7.02 -7.00 4.24
N ASN A 108 7.99 -7.56 3.53
CA ASN A 108 8.48 -7.01 2.26
C ASN A 108 7.62 -7.50 1.10
N LEU A 109 7.41 -6.63 0.12
CA LEU A 109 6.66 -6.94 -1.09
C LEU A 109 7.44 -7.91 -1.99
N ILE A 110 6.81 -9.04 -2.31
CA ILE A 110 7.25 -9.96 -3.34
C ILE A 110 6.40 -9.72 -4.58
N VAL A 111 7.01 -9.21 -5.65
CA VAL A 111 6.40 -9.03 -6.97
C VAL A 111 7.48 -9.03 -8.05
N ASP A 112 7.16 -9.58 -9.22
CA ASP A 112 8.02 -9.54 -10.41
C ASP A 112 7.92 -8.16 -11.08
N TRP A 113 8.87 -7.28 -10.76
CA TRP A 113 8.96 -5.96 -11.38
C TRP A 113 9.51 -6.06 -12.81
N PRO A 114 9.01 -5.24 -13.76
CA PRO A 114 9.63 -5.15 -15.08
C PRO A 114 11.07 -4.66 -14.94
N THR A 115 11.96 -5.15 -15.80
CA THR A 115 13.36 -4.70 -15.84
C THR A 115 13.42 -3.31 -16.47
N ALA A 116 14.13 -2.39 -15.82
CA ALA A 116 14.38 -1.08 -16.39
C ALA A 116 15.32 -1.19 -17.62
N PRO A 117 15.16 -0.33 -18.64
CA PRO A 117 16.11 -0.25 -19.74
C PRO A 117 17.52 0.08 -19.25
N ASP A 118 18.54 -0.41 -19.96
CA ASP A 118 19.91 -0.04 -19.70
C ASP A 118 20.12 1.46 -19.95
N GLN A 119 20.97 2.07 -19.13
CA GLN A 119 21.40 3.45 -19.30
C GLN A 119 22.44 3.50 -20.42
N SER A 120 22.03 3.41 -21.68
CA SER A 120 22.92 3.60 -22.84
C SER A 120 23.20 5.07 -23.11
#